data_AF-A0A5E4ZWZ7-F1
#
_entry.id   AF-A0A5E4ZWZ7-F1
#
_cell.length_a   1.000
_cell.length_b   1.000
_cell.length_c   1.000
_cell.angle_alpha   90.00
_cell.angle_beta   90.00
_cell.angle_gamma   90.00
#
_symmetry.space_group_name_H-M   'P 1'
#
loop_
_entity.id
_entity.type
_entity.pdbx_description
1 polymer ?
#
loop_
_entity_poly.entity_id
_entity_poly.type
_entity_poly.pdbx_seq_one_letter_code
_entity_poly.pdbx_strand_id
1 'polypeptide(L)'
;MTKFGGVDGIVKVKHNRGLPTRITLPMFRTSALAFLLCVASFAGNSSNALAIDQSEKHSGPAVMVHFDYYRTDYATLRKLEARLGEAIRRAMVGELSESELHLDGNDGYLYMYGPDPDRLYDVARPILRANRLTANAEVTKWRGTHTETVLLSPGKADLPSSGAKIGP
;
A
#
# COMPACT_ATOMS: atom_id res chain seq x y z
N MET A 1 50.40 -49.92 -3.87
CA MET A 1 49.99 -51.26 -4.33
C MET A 1 48.55 -51.48 -3.90
N THR A 2 47.57 -51.37 -4.81
CA THR A 2 46.83 -52.48 -5.50
C THR A 2 45.98 -53.31 -4.52
N LYS A 3 44.68 -53.65 -4.71
CA LYS A 3 43.84 -53.86 -5.91
C LYS A 3 42.36 -54.03 -5.40
N PHE A 4 41.37 -53.30 -5.90
CA PHE A 4 40.26 -53.69 -6.82
C PHE A 4 39.46 -54.99 -6.58
N GLY A 5 38.12 -54.85 -6.68
CA GLY A 5 37.14 -55.88 -7.08
C GLY A 5 36.06 -56.15 -6.01
N GLY A 6 34.75 -56.17 -6.25
CA GLY A 6 33.96 -56.14 -7.48
C GLY A 6 32.46 -56.11 -7.14
N VAL A 7 31.67 -55.71 -8.14
CA VAL A 7 30.21 -55.63 -8.19
C VAL A 7 29.53 -57.00 -8.13
N ASP A 8 28.35 -57.09 -7.53
CA ASP A 8 27.15 -57.74 -8.11
C ASP A 8 26.00 -57.78 -7.10
N GLY A 9 24.84 -57.26 -7.49
CA GLY A 9 23.66 -57.19 -6.64
C GLY A 9 22.45 -56.52 -7.29
N ILE A 10 22.07 -57.00 -8.48
CA ILE A 10 20.80 -56.69 -9.11
C ILE A 10 19.67 -57.29 -8.26
N VAL A 11 18.83 -56.46 -7.63
CA VAL A 11 17.50 -56.90 -7.16
C VAL A 11 16.43 -55.86 -7.46
N LYS A 12 15.76 -56.10 -8.59
CA LYS A 12 14.30 -56.14 -8.76
C LYS A 12 13.49 -54.89 -8.36
N VAL A 13 13.14 -54.14 -9.41
CA VAL A 13 11.95 -53.28 -9.49
C VAL A 13 10.72 -54.02 -8.94
N LYS A 14 10.07 -53.44 -7.93
CA LYS A 14 8.66 -53.73 -7.60
C LYS A 14 7.88 -52.42 -7.65
N HIS A 15 7.22 -52.19 -8.79
CA HIS A 15 6.13 -51.23 -8.88
C HIS A 15 5.01 -51.71 -7.96
N ASN A 16 4.72 -50.95 -6.89
CA ASN A 16 3.54 -51.19 -6.07
C ASN A 16 2.51 -50.10 -6.38
N ARG A 17 1.61 -50.42 -7.32
CA ARG A 17 0.35 -49.68 -7.51
C ARG A 17 -0.56 -49.98 -6.32
N GLY A 18 -1.01 -48.93 -5.64
CA GLY A 18 -1.99 -49.03 -4.57
C GLY A 18 -2.48 -47.65 -4.10
N LEU A 19 -3.37 -47.02 -4.88
CA LEU A 19 -4.47 -46.23 -4.30
C LEU A 19 -5.57 -47.25 -3.89
N PRO A 20 -6.48 -46.97 -2.92
CA PRO A 20 -7.07 -45.65 -2.67
C PRO A 20 -7.36 -45.32 -1.19
N THR A 21 -7.38 -44.04 -0.80
CA THR A 21 -8.36 -43.58 0.20
C THR A 21 -8.74 -42.13 -0.04
N ARG A 22 -10.01 -41.94 -0.42
CA ARG A 22 -10.70 -40.66 -0.54
C ARG A 22 -10.64 -39.94 0.82
N ILE A 23 -10.02 -38.77 0.86
CA ILE A 23 -10.33 -37.77 1.88
C ILE A 23 -11.41 -36.88 1.27
N THR A 24 -12.66 -37.24 1.57
CA THR A 24 -13.85 -36.45 1.26
C THR A 24 -13.90 -35.27 2.22
N LEU A 25 -13.52 -34.07 1.77
CA LEU A 25 -13.82 -32.82 2.48
C LEU A 25 -15.28 -32.42 2.17
N PRO A 26 -16.09 -32.05 3.18
CA PRO A 26 -17.50 -31.77 2.99
C PRO A 26 -17.73 -30.52 2.15
N MET A 27 -18.71 -30.67 1.27
CA MET A 27 -19.33 -29.69 0.38
C MET A 27 -19.50 -28.32 1.03
N PHE A 28 -19.00 -27.30 0.34
CA PHE A 28 -19.50 -25.92 0.44
C PHE A 28 -21.00 -25.95 0.18
N ARG A 29 -21.80 -25.85 1.25
CA ARG A 29 -23.25 -25.66 1.16
C ARG A 29 -23.48 -24.24 0.68
N THR A 30 -23.81 -24.12 -0.60
CA THR A 30 -24.43 -22.94 -1.21
C THR A 30 -25.70 -22.62 -0.45
N SER A 31 -25.61 -21.72 0.54
CA SER A 31 -26.79 -21.16 1.19
C SER A 31 -27.30 -20.01 0.32
N ALA A 32 -28.03 -20.37 -0.74
CA ALA A 32 -28.96 -19.47 -1.40
C ALA A 32 -30.09 -19.16 -0.41
N LEU A 33 -29.89 -18.15 0.43
CA LEU A 33 -30.96 -17.58 1.24
C LEU A 33 -31.52 -16.39 0.47
N ALA A 34 -32.67 -16.62 -0.18
CA ALA A 34 -33.47 -15.61 -0.81
C ALA A 34 -33.82 -14.52 0.20
N PHE A 35 -33.28 -13.31 0.02
CA PHE A 35 -33.79 -12.14 0.70
C PHE A 35 -35.03 -11.65 -0.03
N LEU A 36 -36.16 -11.97 0.60
CA LEU A 36 -37.51 -11.58 0.30
C LEU A 36 -37.62 -10.05 0.16
N LEU A 37 -38.30 -9.61 -0.89
CA LEU A 37 -38.76 -8.25 -1.12
C LEU A 37 -39.52 -7.72 0.12
N CYS A 38 -39.09 -6.60 0.69
CA CYS A 38 -39.93 -5.82 1.59
C CYS A 38 -40.04 -4.40 1.05
N VAL A 39 -41.07 -4.20 0.22
CA VAL A 39 -41.56 -2.87 -0.15
C VAL A 39 -42.39 -2.39 1.03
N ALA A 40 -41.85 -1.46 1.81
CA ALA A 40 -42.62 -0.65 2.74
C ALA A 40 -42.50 0.81 2.30
N SER A 41 -43.52 1.28 1.61
CA SER A 41 -43.75 2.69 1.31
C SER A 41 -43.92 3.45 2.62
N PHE A 42 -42.90 4.22 3.03
CA PHE A 42 -43.07 5.23 4.07
C PHE A 42 -43.44 6.55 3.40
N ALA A 43 -44.73 6.85 3.35
CA ALA A 43 -45.22 8.20 3.15
C ALA A 43 -45.21 8.89 4.52
N GLY A 44 -44.33 9.89 4.68
CA GLY A 44 -44.22 10.69 5.90
C GLY A 44 -43.39 11.95 5.67
N ASN A 45 -44.06 13.10 5.80
CA ASN A 45 -43.58 14.46 5.57
C ASN A 45 -42.31 14.86 6.35
N SER A 46 -41.69 15.94 5.85
CA SER A 46 -41.09 17.08 6.58
C SER A 46 -39.56 17.22 6.52
N SER A 47 -39.14 18.20 5.71
CA SER A 47 -38.16 19.25 6.01
C SER A 47 -36.74 18.91 6.49
N ASN A 48 -35.80 19.44 5.70
CA ASN A 48 -34.47 20.00 6.04
C ASN A 48 -33.30 19.06 6.40
N ALA A 49 -32.17 19.43 5.78
CA ALA A 49 -30.80 19.04 6.07
C ALA A 49 -30.46 17.55 5.80
N LEU A 50 -29.47 17.23 5.00
CA LEU A 50 -28.22 17.92 4.78
C LEU A 50 -28.03 18.04 3.27
N ALA A 51 -27.55 19.21 2.82
CA ALA A 51 -26.67 19.18 1.69
C ALA A 51 -25.57 18.18 2.08
N ILE A 52 -25.66 16.96 1.53
CA ILE A 52 -24.44 16.27 1.16
C ILE A 52 -23.87 17.23 0.14
N ASP A 53 -23.05 18.16 0.65
CA ASP A 53 -21.97 18.75 -0.09
C ASP A 53 -21.33 17.55 -0.76
N GLN A 54 -21.75 17.31 -2.01
CA GLN A 54 -21.16 16.32 -2.85
C GLN A 54 -19.76 16.86 -2.97
N SER A 55 -18.86 16.30 -2.14
CA SER A 55 -17.41 16.35 -2.31
C SER A 55 -17.22 16.39 -3.82
N GLU A 56 -16.97 17.61 -4.33
CA GLU A 56 -16.85 17.83 -5.76
C GLU A 56 -15.81 16.82 -6.15
N LYS A 57 -16.25 15.81 -6.92
CA LYS A 57 -15.49 14.60 -7.16
C LYS A 57 -14.23 15.05 -7.88
N HIS A 58 -13.18 15.32 -7.12
CA HIS A 58 -11.90 15.70 -7.65
C HIS A 58 -11.46 14.49 -8.43
N SER A 59 -11.43 14.61 -9.76
CA SER A 59 -11.09 13.52 -10.67
C SER A 59 -9.59 13.16 -10.58
N GLY A 60 -8.82 13.97 -9.86
CA GLY A 60 -7.41 13.77 -9.55
C GLY A 60 -7.16 13.08 -8.21
N PRO A 61 -5.87 12.91 -7.85
CA PRO A 61 -5.47 12.35 -6.57
C PRO A 61 -5.96 13.22 -5.40
N ALA A 62 -6.22 12.58 -4.26
CA ALA A 62 -6.49 13.28 -3.00
C ALA A 62 -5.19 13.80 -2.38
N VAL A 63 -4.08 13.06 -2.57
CA VAL A 63 -2.73 13.43 -2.13
C VAL A 63 -1.71 13.10 -3.22
N MET A 64 -0.79 14.02 -3.51
CA MET A 64 0.35 13.84 -4.40
C MET A 64 1.62 14.16 -3.63
N VAL A 65 2.65 13.35 -3.83
CA VAL A 65 3.97 13.55 -3.25
C VAL A 65 4.97 13.67 -4.38
N HIS A 66 5.61 14.84 -4.50
CA HIS A 66 6.72 15.08 -5.41
C HIS A 66 8.05 15.00 -4.64
N PHE A 67 9.01 14.26 -5.20
CA PHE A 67 10.30 14.01 -4.56
C PHE A 67 11.39 13.79 -5.61
N ASP A 68 12.64 14.04 -5.22
CA ASP A 68 13.79 13.74 -6.07
C ASP A 68 13.98 12.22 -6.19
N TYR A 69 14.06 11.72 -7.42
CA TYR A 69 14.21 10.29 -7.68
C TYR A 69 15.33 10.01 -8.68
N TYR A 70 16.29 9.17 -8.28
CA TYR A 70 17.31 8.62 -9.17
C TYR A 70 17.08 7.12 -9.39
N ARG A 71 17.50 6.59 -10.55
CA ARG A 71 17.36 5.15 -10.87
C ARG A 71 17.98 4.23 -9.82
N THR A 72 19.05 4.67 -9.15
CA THR A 72 19.70 3.95 -8.04
C THR A 72 18.78 3.72 -6.84
N ASP A 73 17.73 4.52 -6.71
CA ASP A 73 16.79 4.47 -5.58
C ASP A 73 15.58 3.57 -5.83
N TYR A 74 15.47 2.93 -7.00
CA TYR A 74 14.32 2.08 -7.36
C TYR A 74 13.96 1.06 -6.28
N ALA A 75 14.94 0.34 -5.74
CA ALA A 75 14.69 -0.65 -4.68
C ALA A 75 14.21 0.00 -3.36
N THR A 76 14.63 1.23 -3.07
CA THR A 76 14.16 1.99 -1.91
C THR A 76 12.72 2.47 -2.14
N LEU A 77 12.40 2.93 -3.35
CA LEU A 77 11.07 3.34 -3.76
C LEU A 77 10.07 2.17 -3.68
N ARG A 78 10.39 1.00 -4.23
CA ARG A 78 9.48 -0.17 -4.17
C ARG A 78 9.11 -0.57 -2.75
N LYS A 79 10.06 -0.47 -1.81
CA LYS A 79 9.81 -0.71 -0.38
C LYS A 79 8.91 0.36 0.24
N LEU A 80 9.10 1.63 -0.14
CA LEU A 80 8.26 2.74 0.28
C LEU A 80 6.82 2.54 -0.18
N GLU A 81 6.62 2.26 -1.46
CA GLU A 81 5.29 2.01 -2.06
C GLU A 81 4.58 0.84 -1.41
N ALA A 82 5.26 -0.29 -1.21
CA ALA A 82 4.67 -1.45 -0.56
C ALA A 82 4.18 -1.11 0.85
N ARG A 83 4.99 -0.38 1.62
CA ARG A 83 4.65 0.04 2.99
C ARG A 83 3.50 1.05 3.02
N LEU A 84 3.49 2.01 2.11
CA LEU A 84 2.41 2.99 1.97
C LEU A 84 1.11 2.32 1.58
N GLY A 85 1.11 1.53 0.50
CA GLY A 85 -0.07 0.83 0.02
C GLY A 85 -0.66 -0.11 1.08
N GLU A 86 0.18 -0.83 1.83
CA GLU A 86 -0.30 -1.68 2.92
C GLU A 86 -0.93 -0.88 4.07
N ALA A 87 -0.32 0.24 4.47
CA ALA A 87 -0.83 1.07 5.57
C ALA A 87 -2.16 1.75 5.19
N ILE A 88 -2.23 2.34 4.00
CA ILE A 88 -3.42 3.01 3.45
C ILE A 88 -4.57 2.01 3.34
N ARG A 89 -4.31 0.82 2.77
CA ARG A 89 -5.31 -0.25 2.64
C ARG A 89 -5.80 -0.76 3.99
N ARG A 90 -4.90 -0.97 4.95
CA ARG A 90 -5.26 -1.43 6.31
C ARG A 90 -6.12 -0.40 7.05
N ALA A 91 -5.85 0.88 6.86
CA ALA A 91 -6.63 1.96 7.46
C ALA A 91 -7.97 2.22 6.74
N MET A 92 -8.18 1.63 5.55
CA MET A 92 -9.37 1.83 4.70
C MET A 92 -9.63 3.30 4.38
N VAL A 93 -8.56 4.07 4.17
CA VAL A 93 -8.63 5.52 3.88
C VAL A 93 -8.42 5.86 2.40
N GLY A 94 -8.09 4.86 1.58
CA GLY A 94 -7.80 5.08 0.16
C GLY A 94 -6.97 3.97 -0.47
N GLU A 95 -6.23 4.36 -1.52
CA GLU A 95 -5.37 3.50 -2.32
C GLU A 95 -4.15 4.28 -2.86
N LEU A 96 -3.05 3.57 -3.06
CA LEU A 96 -1.83 4.08 -3.70
C LEU A 96 -1.85 3.65 -5.16
N SER A 97 -1.67 4.61 -6.08
CA SER A 97 -1.56 4.34 -7.52
C SER A 97 -0.12 4.00 -7.92
N GLU A 98 0.09 3.74 -9.20
CA GLU A 98 1.43 3.61 -9.79
C GLU A 98 2.21 4.93 -9.66
N SER A 99 3.51 4.81 -9.40
CA SER A 99 4.43 5.95 -9.37
C SER A 99 4.77 6.42 -10.78
N GLU A 100 4.85 7.72 -10.98
CA GLU A 100 5.42 8.31 -12.19
C GLU A 100 6.86 8.73 -11.92
N LEU A 101 7.80 8.27 -12.76
CA LEU A 101 9.23 8.45 -12.56
C LEU A 101 9.87 8.98 -13.85
N HIS A 102 10.53 10.13 -13.77
CA HIS A 102 11.26 10.66 -14.91
C HIS A 102 12.65 10.01 -15.04
N LEU A 103 13.05 9.73 -16.29
CA LEU A 103 14.30 9.01 -16.60
C LEU A 103 15.57 9.87 -16.46
N ASP A 104 15.42 11.19 -16.51
CA ASP A 104 16.48 12.16 -16.24
C ASP A 104 16.89 12.19 -14.76
N GLY A 105 16.10 11.58 -13.88
CA GLY A 105 16.48 11.26 -12.51
C GLY A 105 16.34 12.43 -11.55
N ASN A 106 15.41 13.35 -11.78
CA ASN A 106 15.21 14.47 -10.86
C ASN A 106 13.79 14.54 -10.27
N ASP A 107 12.83 13.79 -10.81
CA ASP A 107 11.44 13.88 -10.36
C ASP A 107 10.80 12.48 -10.25
N GLY A 108 10.16 12.27 -9.11
CA GLY A 108 9.24 11.17 -8.86
C GLY A 108 7.94 11.68 -8.25
N TYR A 109 6.85 11.01 -8.61
CA TYR A 109 5.52 11.31 -8.10
C TYR A 109 4.85 10.07 -7.52
N LEU A 110 4.33 10.18 -6.30
CA LEU A 110 3.39 9.21 -5.73
C LEU A 110 2.00 9.84 -5.70
N TYR A 111 1.01 9.10 -6.20
CA TYR A 111 -0.39 9.52 -6.22
C TYR A 111 -1.21 8.62 -5.31
N MET A 112 -1.97 9.24 -4.41
CA MET A 112 -2.87 8.54 -3.49
C MET A 112 -4.29 9.05 -3.66
N TYR A 113 -5.24 8.13 -3.70
CA TYR A 113 -6.65 8.40 -3.92
C TYR A 113 -7.44 7.99 -2.69
N GLY A 114 -8.41 8.79 -2.30
CA GLY A 114 -9.25 8.51 -1.15
C GLY A 114 -10.31 9.58 -0.97
N PRO A 115 -11.37 9.29 -0.21
CA PRO A 115 -12.48 10.23 0.01
C PRO A 115 -12.12 11.41 0.92
N ASP A 116 -11.05 11.27 1.71
CA ASP A 116 -10.61 12.25 2.71
C ASP A 116 -9.08 12.45 2.60
N PRO A 117 -8.62 13.58 2.05
CA PRO A 117 -7.20 13.84 1.82
C PRO A 117 -6.41 13.99 3.14
N ASP A 118 -7.04 14.48 4.21
CA ASP A 118 -6.36 14.68 5.48
C ASP A 118 -6.17 13.37 6.22
N ARG A 119 -7.21 12.52 6.28
CA ARG A 119 -7.07 11.18 6.86
C ARG A 119 -6.10 10.30 6.06
N LEU A 120 -6.10 10.44 4.74
CA LEU A 120 -5.15 9.75 3.87
C LEU A 120 -3.72 10.22 4.15
N TYR A 121 -3.51 11.55 4.23
CA TYR A 121 -2.20 12.12 4.54
C TYR A 121 -1.73 11.76 5.95
N ASP A 122 -2.59 11.76 6.96
CA ASP A 122 -2.23 11.41 8.34
C ASP A 122 -1.67 9.99 8.46
N VAL A 123 -2.20 9.05 7.68
CA VAL A 123 -1.69 7.67 7.59
C VAL A 123 -0.35 7.61 6.82
N ALA A 124 -0.24 8.34 5.71
CA ALA A 124 0.95 8.29 4.85
C ALA A 124 2.15 9.06 5.44
N ARG A 125 1.91 10.22 6.05
CA ARG A 125 2.92 11.17 6.54
C ARG A 125 4.02 10.55 7.40
N PRO A 126 3.76 9.72 8.43
CA PRO A 126 4.83 9.12 9.22
C PRO A 126 5.72 8.18 8.40
N ILE A 127 5.17 7.52 7.38
CA ILE A 127 5.93 6.61 6.49
C ILE A 127 6.80 7.43 5.53
N LEU A 128 6.23 8.48 4.94
CA LEU A 128 6.96 9.40 4.07
C LEU A 128 8.12 10.07 4.82
N ARG A 129 7.86 10.60 6.02
CA ARG A 129 8.89 11.25 6.85
C ARG A 129 10.04 10.35 7.25
N ALA A 130 9.77 9.06 7.43
CA ALA A 130 10.78 8.08 7.84
C ALA A 130 11.66 7.62 6.67
N ASN A 131 11.27 7.91 5.41
CA ASN A 131 12.01 7.47 4.24
C ASN A 131 12.87 8.60 3.67
N ARG A 132 14.17 8.33 3.50
CA ARG A 132 15.13 9.31 2.97
C ARG A 132 14.73 9.93 1.63
N LEU A 133 14.01 9.20 0.77
CA LEU A 133 13.57 9.71 -0.54
C LEU A 133 12.52 10.81 -0.42
N THR A 134 11.66 10.73 0.59
CA THR A 134 10.52 11.64 0.73
C THR A 134 10.66 12.57 1.93
N ALA A 135 11.80 12.52 2.63
CA ALA A 135 12.06 13.30 3.82
C ALA A 135 11.96 14.83 3.60
N ASN A 136 12.18 15.30 2.37
CA ASN A 136 12.03 16.70 1.94
C ASN A 136 11.00 16.87 0.81
N ALA A 137 10.09 15.90 0.64
CA ALA A 137 9.13 15.90 -0.46
C ALA A 137 8.13 17.05 -0.35
N GLU A 138 7.64 17.53 -1.49
CA GLU A 138 6.48 18.40 -1.54
C GLU A 138 5.21 17.56 -1.54
N VAL A 139 4.29 17.86 -0.64
CA VAL A 139 3.01 17.15 -0.53
C VAL A 139 1.88 18.09 -0.84
N THR A 140 1.10 17.75 -1.87
CA THR A 140 -0.09 18.49 -2.25
C THR A 140 -1.33 17.69 -1.88
N LYS A 141 -2.31 18.35 -1.24
CA LYS A 141 -3.60 17.78 -0.83
C LYS A 141 -4.74 18.54 -1.50
N TRP A 142 -5.73 17.81 -2.01
CA TRP A 142 -6.92 18.38 -2.64
C TRP A 142 -8.16 18.16 -1.77
N ARG A 143 -8.78 19.27 -1.30
CA ARG A 143 -9.99 19.32 -0.47
C ARG A 143 -11.11 20.01 -1.26
N GLY A 144 -11.80 19.28 -2.13
CA GLY A 144 -12.75 19.89 -3.08
C GLY A 144 -12.02 20.96 -3.92
N THR A 145 -12.54 22.19 -3.96
CA THR A 145 -11.93 23.32 -4.69
C THR A 145 -10.63 23.86 -4.07
N HIS A 146 -10.28 23.44 -2.86
CA HIS A 146 -9.08 23.93 -2.18
C HIS A 146 -7.89 22.98 -2.35
N THR A 147 -6.72 23.55 -2.61
CA THR A 147 -5.47 22.80 -2.70
C THR A 147 -4.43 23.39 -1.75
N GLU A 148 -3.72 22.53 -1.03
CA GLU A 148 -2.68 22.91 -0.08
C GLU A 148 -1.38 22.13 -0.40
N THR A 149 -0.28 22.84 -0.65
CA THR A 149 1.05 22.25 -0.81
C THR A 149 1.92 22.58 0.38
N VAL A 150 2.52 21.55 0.98
CA VAL A 150 3.40 21.68 2.14
C VAL A 150 4.71 20.93 1.90
N LEU A 151 5.81 21.52 2.35
CA LEU A 151 7.09 20.82 2.38
C LEU A 151 7.07 19.82 3.55
N LEU A 152 7.34 18.56 3.25
CA LEU A 152 7.52 17.56 4.28
C LEU A 152 8.86 17.81 4.96
N SER A 153 8.85 18.20 6.22
CA SER A 153 10.09 18.24 7.01
C SER A 153 10.45 16.83 7.46
N PRO A 154 11.75 16.46 7.46
CA PRO A 154 12.21 15.23 8.06
C PRO A 154 11.76 15.24 9.52
N GLY A 155 11.23 14.11 10.00
CA GLY A 155 10.98 13.97 11.44
C GLY A 155 12.28 14.31 12.17
N LYS A 156 12.20 15.08 13.26
CA LYS A 156 13.36 15.47 14.08
C LYS A 156 14.16 14.21 14.41
N ALA A 157 15.15 13.88 13.58
CA ALA A 157 16.26 13.07 14.01
C ALA A 157 16.95 13.97 15.03
N ASP A 158 17.20 13.46 16.22
CA ASP A 158 18.02 14.13 17.21
C ASP A 158 19.38 14.41 16.58
N LEU A 159 19.51 15.57 15.93
CA LEU A 159 20.78 16.11 15.50
C LEU A 159 21.58 16.27 16.79
N PRO A 160 22.72 15.58 16.96
CA PRO A 160 23.59 15.88 18.08
C PRO A 160 23.93 17.36 17.97
N SER A 161 23.53 18.12 18.99
CA SER A 161 23.88 19.52 19.17
C SER A 161 25.37 19.68 18.88
N SER A 162 25.69 20.30 17.73
CA SER A 162 27.03 20.73 17.37
C SER A 162 27.45 21.81 18.35
N GLY A 163 27.90 21.35 19.52
CA GLY A 163 28.53 22.11 20.57
C GLY A 163 30.01 21.74 20.68
N ALA A 164 30.67 21.46 19.56
CA ALA A 164 32.12 21.42 19.51
C ALA A 164 32.62 22.87 19.46
N LYS A 165 32.72 23.53 20.62
CA LYS A 165 33.68 24.63 20.78
C LYS A 165 35.07 24.01 20.78
N ILE A 166 35.72 24.05 19.62
CA ILE A 166 37.14 23.78 19.51
C ILE A 166 37.88 25.10 19.76
N GLY A 167 38.62 25.12 20.87
CA GLY A 167 39.90 25.82 20.99
C GLY A 167 39.91 27.08 21.86
N PRO A 168 41.12 27.64 22.10
CA PRO A 168 42.43 26.97 22.14
C PRO A 168 42.75 26.36 23.52
#